data_AF-A0A132GUM6-F1
#
_entry.id   AF-A0A132GUM6-F1
#
_cell.length_a   1.000
_cell.length_b   1.000
_cell.length_c   1.000
_cell.angle_alpha   90.00
_cell.angle_beta   90.00
_cell.angle_gamma   90.00
#
_symmetry.space_group_name_H-M   'P 1'
#
loop_
_entity.id
_entity.type
_entity.pdbx_description
1 polymer ?
#
loop_
_entity_poly.entity_id
_entity_poly.type
_entity_poly.pdbx_seq_one_letter_code
_entity_poly.pdbx_strand_id
1 'polypeptide(L)'
;DFSATLNMNKKKKEADGVPDNPDDIYADINWEDNPPINGFYEVMMDMTPEQRIKLRVIAEEHRKEELERQGLTDTMNPAFLPSKEAMEKYGSHNDGKQQLTDSGNKTASKKPVADSQQKETKPIDLTPRPFEGDMQLFYRDGTIVLDKDGNLGHLRDVTEYGATFHPLELNASQTARLTAYIPLRDIYETL
;
A
#
# COMPACT_ATOMS: atom_id res chain seq x y z
N ASP A 1 -53.52 -5.89 -22.46
CA ASP A 1 -53.29 -5.00 -21.31
C ASP A 1 -51.80 -4.98 -20.96
N PHE A 2 -51.01 -4.27 -21.78
CA PHE A 2 -49.59 -4.03 -21.54
C PHE A 2 -49.22 -2.71 -22.20
N SER A 3 -48.97 -1.67 -21.40
CA SER A 3 -48.33 -0.44 -21.84
C SER A 3 -47.41 0.03 -20.73
N ALA A 4 -46.12 -0.25 -20.90
CA ALA A 4 -45.05 0.33 -20.12
C ALA A 4 -44.30 1.31 -21.03
N THR A 5 -44.59 2.60 -20.93
CA THR A 5 -43.74 3.65 -21.49
C THR A 5 -42.73 4.06 -20.41
N LEU A 6 -41.50 3.60 -20.60
CA LEU A 6 -40.32 3.95 -19.81
C LEU A 6 -39.93 5.39 -20.14
N ASN A 7 -40.21 6.34 -19.25
CA ASN A 7 -39.73 7.72 -19.36
C ASN A 7 -38.33 7.82 -18.72
N MET A 8 -37.31 7.99 -19.56
CA MET A 8 -35.94 8.26 -19.14
C MET A 8 -35.79 9.73 -18.77
N ASN A 9 -35.99 10.07 -17.50
CA ASN A 9 -35.48 11.33 -16.95
C ASN A 9 -34.11 11.09 -16.32
N LYS A 10 -33.08 11.25 -17.16
CA LYS A 10 -31.67 11.35 -16.76
C LYS A 10 -31.50 12.68 -16.02
N LYS A 11 -31.76 12.67 -14.71
CA LYS A 11 -31.58 13.85 -13.86
C LYS A 11 -30.07 14.07 -13.69
N LYS A 12 -29.54 15.06 -14.43
CA LYS A 12 -28.31 15.78 -14.06
C LYS A 12 -28.41 16.10 -12.57
N LYS A 13 -27.53 15.52 -11.75
CA LYS A 13 -27.30 16.02 -10.40
C LYS A 13 -26.32 17.17 -10.54
N GLU A 14 -26.87 18.37 -10.54
CA GLU A 14 -26.16 19.60 -10.23
C GLU A 14 -25.43 19.40 -8.90
N ALA A 15 -24.12 19.61 -8.93
CA ALA A 15 -23.31 19.77 -7.74
C ALA A 15 -23.63 21.16 -7.18
N ASP A 16 -24.58 21.20 -6.25
CA ASP A 16 -24.91 22.42 -5.53
C ASP A 16 -24.99 22.07 -4.03
N GLY A 17 -24.17 22.77 -3.24
CA GLY A 17 -24.22 22.74 -1.78
C GLY A 17 -23.23 21.81 -1.08
N VAL A 18 -21.96 22.20 -1.02
CA VAL A 18 -21.05 21.81 0.07
C VAL A 18 -20.42 23.08 0.62
N PRO A 19 -20.37 23.30 1.95
CA PRO A 19 -19.82 24.52 2.51
C PRO A 19 -18.35 24.69 2.08
N ASP A 20 -17.99 25.93 1.77
CA ASP A 20 -16.64 26.45 1.53
C ASP A 20 -15.81 26.30 2.82
N ASN A 21 -15.51 25.06 3.21
CA ASN A 21 -14.63 24.81 4.33
C ASN A 21 -13.19 24.93 3.81
N PRO A 22 -12.41 25.94 4.25
CA PRO A 22 -11.04 26.13 3.79
C PRO A 22 -10.13 24.90 4.07
N ASP A 23 -10.56 23.99 4.94
CA ASP A 23 -9.86 22.74 5.21
C ASP A 23 -10.21 21.57 4.26
N ASP A 24 -11.29 21.66 3.47
CA ASP A 24 -11.68 20.66 2.46
C ASP A 24 -11.08 20.96 1.08
N ILE A 25 -9.76 20.85 1.00
CA ILE A 25 -8.99 21.04 -0.25
C ILE A 25 -9.47 20.08 -1.37
N TYR A 26 -10.16 18.99 -1.01
CA TYR A 26 -10.64 18.01 -1.97
C TYR A 26 -11.85 18.47 -2.78
N ALA A 27 -12.51 19.57 -2.39
CA ALA A 27 -13.62 20.16 -3.14
C ALA A 27 -13.18 20.88 -4.42
N ASP A 28 -11.98 21.47 -4.42
CA ASP A 28 -11.47 22.32 -5.51
C ASP A 28 -10.58 21.57 -6.52
N ILE A 29 -10.22 20.32 -6.22
CA ILE A 29 -9.34 19.51 -7.07
C ILE A 29 -10.16 18.90 -8.22
N ASN A 30 -9.68 19.09 -9.46
CA ASN A 30 -10.22 18.38 -10.63
C ASN A 30 -9.65 16.95 -10.68
N TRP A 31 -10.41 16.02 -10.12
CA TRP A 31 -10.02 14.63 -10.00
C TRP A 31 -10.09 13.81 -11.30
N GLU A 32 -10.81 14.29 -12.31
CA GLU A 32 -10.97 13.59 -13.59
C GLU A 32 -9.72 13.71 -14.48
N ASP A 33 -9.04 14.87 -14.44
CA ASP A 33 -7.84 15.12 -15.25
C ASP A 33 -6.52 14.70 -14.59
N ASN A 34 -6.54 14.35 -13.30
CA ASN A 34 -5.36 13.86 -12.59
C ASN A 34 -5.76 12.80 -11.55
N PRO A 35 -6.17 11.59 -11.99
CA PRO A 35 -6.58 10.55 -11.09
C PRO A 35 -5.38 10.10 -10.22
N PRO A 36 -5.55 9.97 -8.90
CA PRO A 36 -4.53 9.42 -8.01
C PRO A 36 -4.13 8.00 -8.43
N ILE A 37 -2.88 7.65 -8.13
CA ILE A 37 -2.44 6.25 -8.19
C ILE A 37 -3.23 5.44 -7.15
N ASN A 38 -3.93 4.41 -7.62
CA ASN A 38 -4.58 3.33 -6.85
C ASN A 38 -5.77 3.71 -5.95
N GLY A 39 -6.98 3.86 -6.52
CA GLY A 39 -8.27 3.74 -5.81
C GLY A 39 -8.57 4.79 -4.72
N PHE A 40 -7.62 5.66 -4.41
CA PHE A 40 -7.76 6.74 -3.43
C PHE A 40 -8.90 7.70 -3.82
N TYR A 41 -9.08 7.94 -5.12
CA TYR A 41 -10.15 8.80 -5.63
C TYR A 41 -11.55 8.32 -5.25
N GLU A 42 -11.83 7.03 -5.49
CA GLU A 42 -13.13 6.42 -5.22
C GLU A 42 -13.48 6.55 -3.73
N VAL A 43 -12.50 6.24 -2.88
CA VAL A 43 -12.65 6.36 -1.43
C VAL A 43 -12.94 7.81 -0.99
N MET A 44 -12.28 8.80 -1.57
CA MET A 44 -12.46 10.21 -1.17
C MET A 44 -13.74 10.84 -1.73
N MET A 45 -14.21 10.39 -2.90
CA MET A 45 -15.48 10.81 -3.49
C MET A 45 -16.70 10.28 -2.72
N ASP A 46 -16.61 9.05 -2.21
CA ASP A 46 -17.68 8.46 -1.41
C ASP A 46 -17.73 9.00 0.04
N MET A 47 -16.70 9.75 0.47
CA MET A 47 -16.63 10.37 1.79
C MET A 47 -17.28 11.75 1.85
N THR A 48 -17.82 12.06 3.02
CA THR A 48 -18.27 13.42 3.35
C THR A 48 -17.06 14.36 3.56
N PRO A 49 -17.22 15.68 3.34
CA PRO A 49 -16.21 16.70 3.63
C PRO A 49 -15.58 16.57 5.02
N GLU A 50 -16.41 16.31 6.04
CA GLU A 50 -15.95 16.18 7.42
C GLU A 50 -15.08 14.93 7.63
N GLN A 51 -15.41 13.83 6.97
CA GLN A 51 -14.61 12.61 6.99
C GLN A 51 -13.25 12.83 6.32
N ARG A 52 -13.20 13.57 5.21
CA ARG A 52 -11.95 13.93 4.54
C ARG A 52 -11.05 14.80 5.42
N ILE A 53 -11.62 15.80 6.08
CA ILE A 53 -10.90 16.67 7.01
C ILE A 53 -10.36 15.85 8.19
N LYS A 54 -11.17 14.95 8.76
CA LYS A 54 -10.75 14.06 9.84
C LYS A 54 -9.56 13.18 9.43
N LEU A 55 -9.61 12.60 8.22
CA LEU A 55 -8.49 11.80 7.71
C LEU A 55 -7.20 12.61 7.56
N ARG A 56 -7.30 13.87 7.12
CA ARG A 56 -6.15 14.77 7.02
C ARG A 56 -5.54 15.06 8.39
N VAL A 57 -6.36 15.25 9.42
CA VAL A 57 -5.89 15.43 10.81
C VAL A 57 -5.18 14.16 11.30
N ILE A 58 -5.77 12.98 11.08
CA ILE A 58 -5.15 11.69 11.44
C ILE A 58 -3.81 11.48 10.70
N ALA A 59 -3.76 11.82 9.41
CA ALA A 59 -2.55 11.70 8.61
C ALA A 59 -1.42 12.61 9.13
N GLU A 60 -1.75 13.84 9.56
CA GLU A 60 -0.77 14.75 10.15
C GLU A 60 -0.27 14.27 11.51
N GLU A 61 -1.17 13.73 12.36
CA GLU A 61 -0.77 13.10 13.63
C GLU A 61 0.21 11.95 13.41
N HIS A 62 -0.09 11.05 12.48
CA HIS A 62 0.79 9.92 12.14
C HIS A 62 2.13 10.39 11.59
N ARG A 63 2.13 11.42 10.73
CA ARG A 63 3.34 12.02 10.17
C ARG A 63 4.23 12.60 11.27
N LYS A 64 3.64 13.31 12.23
CA LYS A 64 4.38 13.89 13.36
C LYS A 64 5.00 12.79 14.23
N GLU A 65 4.26 11.72 14.52
CA GLU A 65 4.77 10.57 15.28
C GLU A 65 5.97 9.90 14.58
N GLU A 66 5.91 9.75 13.26
CA GLU A 66 7.03 9.24 12.44
C GLU A 66 8.27 10.14 12.52
N LEU A 67 8.09 11.46 12.43
CA LEU A 67 9.19 12.43 12.56
C LEU A 67 9.83 12.38 13.95
N GLU A 68 9.02 12.30 15.00
CA GLU A 68 9.50 12.14 16.39
C GLU A 68 10.25 10.82 16.57
N ARG A 69 9.72 9.72 16.03
CA ARG A 69 10.39 8.41 16.04
C ARG A 69 11.74 8.43 15.35
N GLN A 70 11.85 9.12 14.23
CA GLN A 70 13.07 9.19 13.43
C GLN A 70 14.01 10.32 13.88
N GLY A 71 13.60 11.16 14.83
CA GLY A 71 14.37 12.30 15.31
C GLY A 71 14.62 13.37 14.23
N LEU A 72 13.76 13.43 13.22
CA LEU A 72 13.95 14.28 12.04
C LEU A 72 13.16 15.60 12.19
N THR A 73 13.74 16.71 11.75
CA THR A 73 13.08 18.02 11.79
C THR A 73 11.99 18.11 10.72
N ASP A 74 10.83 18.65 11.08
CA ASP A 74 9.76 18.92 10.11
C ASP A 74 10.19 19.99 9.09
N THR A 75 10.12 19.64 7.80
CA THR A 75 10.44 20.52 6.67
C THR A 75 9.25 20.75 5.74
N MET A 76 8.03 20.33 6.11
CA MET A 76 6.86 20.52 5.25
C MET A 76 6.45 22.00 5.14
N ASN A 77 5.90 22.34 3.98
CA ASN A 77 5.27 23.63 3.76
C ASN A 77 3.97 23.73 4.61
N PRO A 78 3.81 24.78 5.43
CA PRO A 78 2.67 24.93 6.33
C PRO A 78 1.32 25.02 5.61
N ALA A 79 1.29 25.32 4.31
CA ALA A 79 0.06 25.33 3.52
C ALA A 79 -0.63 23.95 3.44
N PHE A 80 0.11 22.85 3.65
CA PHE A 80 -0.44 21.50 3.62
C PHE A 80 -0.94 21.01 4.97
N LEU A 81 -0.68 21.74 6.05
CA LEU A 81 -1.16 21.40 7.38
C LEU A 81 -2.67 21.70 7.50
N PRO A 82 -3.44 20.85 8.19
CA PRO A 82 -4.82 21.19 8.56
C PRO A 82 -4.83 22.43 9.46
N SER A 83 -5.89 23.24 9.39
CA SER A 83 -6.07 24.36 10.31
C SER A 83 -6.04 23.93 11.77
N LYS A 84 -5.61 24.83 12.66
CA LYS A 84 -5.67 24.61 14.11
C LYS A 84 -7.10 24.31 14.59
N GLU A 85 -8.09 24.94 13.95
CA GLU A 85 -9.50 24.70 14.26
C GLU A 85 -9.93 23.27 13.88
N ALA A 86 -9.50 22.78 12.71
CA ALA A 86 -9.74 21.40 12.31
C ALA A 86 -9.02 20.40 13.22
N MET A 87 -7.79 20.70 13.65
CA MET A 87 -7.06 19.89 14.63
C MET A 87 -7.74 19.88 16.00
N GLU A 88 -8.34 20.98 16.45
CA GLU A 88 -9.06 21.01 17.73
C GLU A 88 -10.40 20.30 17.65
N LYS A 89 -11.10 20.44 16.52
CA LYS A 89 -12.42 19.85 16.29
C LYS A 89 -12.37 18.35 16.00
N TYR A 90 -11.35 17.89 15.27
CA TYR A 90 -11.25 16.51 14.79
C TYR A 90 -9.99 15.78 15.29
N GLY A 91 -9.08 16.46 16.00
CA GLY A 91 -7.93 15.84 16.64
C GLY A 91 -8.32 15.04 17.88
N SER A 92 -7.45 14.12 18.27
CA SER A 92 -7.86 12.99 19.09
C SER A 92 -8.26 13.35 20.54
N HIS A 93 -9.57 13.31 20.83
CA HIS A 93 -10.11 12.77 22.09
C HIS A 93 -10.53 11.31 21.82
N ASN A 94 -9.65 10.35 22.12
CA ASN A 94 -9.94 8.92 22.35
C ASN A 94 -11.09 8.27 21.54
N ASP A 95 -11.16 8.46 20.22
CA ASP A 95 -11.99 7.62 19.33
C ASP A 95 -11.07 6.71 18.51
N GLY A 96 -10.33 5.88 19.26
CA GLY A 96 -9.54 4.80 18.72
C GLY A 96 -10.45 3.73 18.12
N LYS A 97 -10.17 3.37 16.85
CA LYS A 97 -10.80 2.34 16.02
C LYS A 97 -12.02 2.79 15.21
N GLN A 98 -11.79 3.60 14.19
CA GLN A 98 -12.58 3.47 12.95
C GLN A 98 -11.71 2.87 11.84
N GLN A 99 -11.82 1.54 11.84
CA GLN A 99 -11.55 0.59 10.79
C GLN A 99 -12.10 1.09 9.43
N LEU A 100 -11.22 1.33 8.45
CA LEU A 100 -11.64 1.30 7.05
C LEU A 100 -11.78 -0.17 6.60
N THR A 101 -13.02 -0.64 6.67
CA THR A 101 -13.58 -1.81 5.95
C THR A 101 -14.98 -1.35 5.49
N ASP A 102 -15.50 -1.61 4.30
CA ASP A 102 -15.16 -2.48 3.18
C ASP A 102 -16.09 -2.07 2.02
N SER A 103 -15.58 -2.08 0.79
CA SER A 103 -16.36 -2.43 -0.40
C SER A 103 -15.41 -2.87 -1.50
N GLY A 104 -15.28 -4.19 -1.68
CA GLY A 104 -15.20 -4.75 -3.03
C GLY A 104 -14.05 -5.67 -3.42
N ASN A 105 -13.41 -6.39 -2.49
CA ASN A 105 -12.93 -7.79 -2.62
C ASN A 105 -11.86 -8.08 -1.57
N LYS A 106 -12.29 -8.34 -0.34
CA LYS A 106 -11.49 -9.01 0.68
C LYS A 106 -11.87 -10.48 0.73
N THR A 107 -11.05 -11.34 0.13
CA THR A 107 -10.76 -12.65 0.73
C THR A 107 -9.93 -12.39 1.99
N ALA A 108 -10.62 -11.97 3.06
CA ALA A 108 -10.08 -12.00 4.42
C ALA A 108 -10.10 -13.46 4.91
N SER A 109 -9.18 -14.28 4.39
CA SER A 109 -8.78 -15.48 5.11
C SER A 109 -8.04 -15.02 6.36
N LYS A 110 -8.67 -15.29 7.50
CA LYS A 110 -8.12 -15.25 8.85
C LYS A 110 -6.61 -15.51 8.81
N LYS A 111 -5.79 -14.53 9.20
CA LYS A 111 -4.44 -14.85 9.69
C LYS A 111 -4.63 -15.82 10.84
N PRO A 112 -4.13 -17.06 10.77
CA PRO A 112 -3.83 -17.77 11.99
C PRO A 112 -2.79 -16.95 12.75
N VAL A 113 -2.89 -16.94 14.07
CA VAL A 113 -1.76 -16.65 14.94
C VAL A 113 -0.71 -17.71 14.61
N ALA A 114 0.14 -17.42 13.63
CA ALA A 114 1.37 -18.15 13.38
C ALA A 114 2.47 -17.23 13.89
N ASP A 115 3.12 -17.72 14.94
CA ASP A 115 4.23 -17.12 15.65
C ASP A 115 5.05 -16.19 14.75
N SER A 116 4.99 -14.89 15.05
CA SER A 116 6.08 -13.99 14.69
C SER A 116 7.28 -14.42 15.53
N GLN A 117 7.93 -15.50 15.12
CA GLN A 117 9.37 -15.59 15.29
C GLN A 117 9.92 -14.36 14.60
N GLN A 118 10.19 -13.33 15.40
CA GLN A 118 11.30 -12.43 15.14
C GLN A 118 12.48 -13.33 14.80
N LYS A 119 12.67 -13.63 13.50
CA LYS A 119 13.98 -13.97 13.00
C LYS A 119 14.75 -12.68 13.19
N GLU A 120 15.37 -12.59 14.37
CA GLU A 120 16.63 -11.93 14.61
C GLU A 120 17.27 -11.60 13.26
N THR A 121 17.38 -10.31 12.96
CA THR A 121 18.09 -9.82 11.78
C THR A 121 19.55 -10.22 11.95
N LYS A 122 19.86 -11.49 11.69
CA LYS A 122 21.22 -11.93 11.45
C LYS A 122 21.71 -11.09 10.29
N PRO A 123 22.91 -10.49 10.41
CA PRO A 123 23.48 -9.76 9.29
C PRO A 123 23.47 -10.69 8.07
N ILE A 124 22.71 -10.31 7.04
CA ILE A 124 22.62 -11.07 5.81
C ILE A 124 24.00 -10.98 5.19
N ASP A 125 24.66 -12.12 4.99
CA ASP A 125 25.93 -12.15 4.28
C ASP A 125 25.67 -11.84 2.80
N LEU A 126 26.08 -10.65 2.38
CA LEU A 126 25.90 -10.10 1.04
C LEU A 126 26.94 -10.59 0.03
N THR A 127 27.84 -11.47 0.44
CA THR A 127 28.84 -12.01 -0.45
C THR A 127 28.18 -12.92 -1.50
N PRO A 128 28.50 -12.72 -2.80
CA PRO A 128 28.10 -13.65 -3.84
C PRO A 128 28.65 -15.04 -3.56
N ARG A 129 27.82 -16.07 -3.70
CA ARG A 129 28.18 -17.46 -3.39
C ARG A 129 27.51 -18.42 -4.39
N PRO A 130 27.98 -19.66 -4.54
CA PRO A 130 27.27 -20.66 -5.32
C PRO A 130 25.83 -20.84 -4.81
N PHE A 131 24.87 -20.90 -5.71
CA PHE A 131 23.49 -21.21 -5.37
C PHE A 131 23.40 -22.69 -4.97
N GLU A 132 22.99 -22.95 -3.73
CA GLU A 132 22.92 -24.31 -3.21
C GLU A 132 21.53 -24.95 -3.29
N GLY A 133 20.54 -24.22 -3.82
CA GLY A 133 19.17 -24.73 -3.99
C GLY A 133 19.00 -25.56 -5.25
N ASP A 134 17.81 -26.15 -5.39
CA ASP A 134 17.47 -26.96 -6.57
C ASP A 134 17.35 -26.06 -7.81
N MET A 135 18.22 -26.33 -8.80
CA MET A 135 18.20 -25.64 -10.08
C MET A 135 16.94 -26.00 -10.87
N GLN A 136 16.17 -24.98 -11.25
CA GLN A 136 15.01 -25.15 -12.12
C GLN A 136 15.38 -24.86 -13.58
N LEU A 137 14.78 -25.59 -14.52
CA LEU A 137 15.05 -25.48 -15.97
C LEU A 137 14.77 -24.06 -16.53
N PHE A 138 13.81 -23.36 -15.93
CA PHE A 138 13.40 -22.02 -16.32
C PHE A 138 14.23 -20.91 -15.65
N TYR A 139 15.19 -21.24 -14.77
CA TYR A 139 16.06 -20.23 -14.18
C TYR A 139 16.97 -19.58 -15.23
N ARG A 140 17.08 -18.26 -15.14
CA ARG A 140 17.90 -17.39 -15.99
C ARG A 140 18.65 -16.37 -15.14
N ASP A 141 19.64 -15.72 -15.72
CA ASP A 141 20.32 -14.59 -15.07
C ASP A 141 19.30 -13.53 -14.64
N GLY A 142 19.40 -13.09 -13.39
CA GLY A 142 18.47 -12.16 -12.75
C GLY A 142 17.27 -12.81 -12.07
N THR A 143 17.11 -14.14 -12.13
CA THR A 143 15.99 -14.83 -11.46
C THR A 143 16.09 -14.64 -9.95
N ILE A 144 15.02 -14.12 -9.33
CA ILE A 144 14.94 -13.95 -7.88
C ILE A 144 14.64 -15.31 -7.22
N VAL A 145 15.46 -15.72 -6.25
CA VAL A 145 15.28 -16.98 -5.53
C VAL A 145 15.46 -16.78 -4.03
N LEU A 146 14.97 -17.74 -3.26
CA LEU A 146 15.22 -17.86 -1.83
C LEU A 146 16.37 -18.83 -1.61
N ASP A 147 17.38 -18.41 -0.85
CA ASP A 147 18.46 -19.28 -0.42
C ASP A 147 18.04 -20.18 0.77
N LYS A 148 18.83 -21.21 1.10
CA LYS A 148 18.56 -22.15 2.21
C LYS A 148 18.38 -21.47 3.56
N ASP A 149 19.10 -20.37 3.78
CA ASP A 149 19.00 -19.56 5.00
C ASP A 149 17.74 -18.67 5.04
N GLY A 150 16.97 -18.64 3.95
CA GLY A 150 15.80 -17.78 3.79
C GLY A 150 16.14 -16.38 3.29
N ASN A 151 17.34 -16.18 2.77
CA ASN A 151 17.78 -14.90 2.20
C ASN A 151 17.29 -14.77 0.76
N LEU A 152 16.78 -13.59 0.40
CA LEU A 152 16.42 -13.29 -0.98
C LEU A 152 17.62 -12.80 -1.76
N GLY A 153 17.72 -13.21 -3.01
CA GLY A 153 18.77 -12.79 -3.92
C GLY A 153 18.43 -13.12 -5.36
N HIS A 154 19.31 -12.72 -6.28
CA HIS A 154 19.17 -13.04 -7.68
C HIS A 154 20.27 -13.99 -8.16
N LEU A 155 19.96 -14.80 -9.15
CA LEU A 155 20.94 -15.67 -9.81
C LEU A 155 21.73 -14.91 -10.86
N ARG A 156 23.00 -15.29 -11.04
CA ARG A 156 23.94 -14.84 -12.07
C ARG A 156 24.74 -16.05 -12.55
N ASP A 157 25.28 -15.94 -13.76
CA ASP A 157 26.10 -17.00 -14.37
C ASP A 157 25.37 -18.35 -14.37
N VAL A 158 24.08 -18.33 -14.73
CA VAL A 158 23.22 -19.51 -14.72
C VAL A 158 23.65 -20.48 -15.81
N THR A 159 24.07 -21.67 -15.39
CA THR A 159 24.42 -22.81 -16.25
C THR A 159 23.53 -24.01 -15.94
N GLU A 160 23.61 -25.07 -16.74
CA GLU A 160 22.87 -26.32 -16.47
C GLU A 160 23.24 -26.96 -15.12
N TYR A 161 24.46 -26.71 -14.63
CA TYR A 161 25.02 -27.36 -13.44
C TYR A 161 24.97 -26.48 -12.19
N GLY A 162 24.63 -25.20 -12.31
CA GLY A 162 24.60 -24.29 -11.16
C GLY A 162 24.54 -22.83 -11.56
N ALA A 163 24.45 -21.98 -10.55
CA ALA A 163 24.41 -20.52 -10.68
C ALA A 163 25.11 -19.86 -9.50
N THR A 164 25.49 -18.60 -9.64
CA THR A 164 25.97 -17.75 -8.54
C THR A 164 24.78 -17.02 -7.94
N PHE A 165 24.54 -17.20 -6.65
CA PHE A 165 23.57 -16.46 -5.88
C PHE A 165 24.15 -15.13 -5.40
N HIS A 166 23.46 -14.05 -5.71
CA HIS A 166 23.78 -12.68 -5.27
C HIS A 166 22.70 -12.21 -4.28
N PRO A 167 23.01 -12.15 -2.99
CA PRO A 167 22.06 -11.69 -1.97
C PRO A 167 21.61 -10.25 -2.22
N LEU A 168 20.36 -9.94 -1.87
CA LEU A 168 19.78 -8.61 -2.02
C LEU A 168 19.46 -8.00 -0.65
N GLU A 169 19.85 -6.74 -0.46
CA GLU A 169 19.37 -5.91 0.63
C GLU A 169 17.99 -5.35 0.27
N LEU A 170 16.95 -5.87 0.93
CA LEU A 170 15.56 -5.50 0.65
C LEU A 170 14.90 -4.96 1.91
N ASN A 171 14.07 -3.93 1.74
CA ASN A 171 13.20 -3.48 2.83
C ASN A 171 12.04 -4.47 3.05
N ALA A 172 11.34 -4.35 4.19
CA ALA A 172 10.28 -5.28 4.56
C ALA A 172 9.18 -5.43 3.50
N SER A 173 8.81 -4.34 2.81
CA SER A 173 7.79 -4.35 1.75
C SER A 173 8.28 -5.10 0.49
N GLN A 174 9.53 -4.90 0.11
CA GLN A 174 10.15 -5.60 -1.02
C GLN A 174 10.30 -7.10 -0.72
N THR A 175 10.78 -7.45 0.47
CA THR A 175 10.89 -8.83 0.93
C THR A 175 9.54 -9.54 0.88
N ALA A 176 8.49 -8.93 1.43
CA ALA A 176 7.14 -9.51 1.40
C ALA A 176 6.62 -9.73 -0.03
N ARG A 177 6.84 -8.77 -0.94
CA ARG A 177 6.44 -8.88 -2.34
C ARG A 177 7.17 -10.01 -3.07
N LEU A 178 8.49 -10.08 -2.93
CA LEU A 178 9.30 -11.07 -3.65
C LEU A 178 9.07 -12.48 -3.12
N THR A 179 8.93 -12.65 -1.80
CA THR A 179 8.58 -13.95 -1.21
C THR A 179 7.22 -14.46 -1.70
N ALA A 180 6.24 -13.57 -1.91
CA ALA A 180 4.94 -13.96 -2.48
C ALA A 180 5.00 -14.19 -4.00
N TYR A 181 5.87 -13.48 -4.71
CA TYR A 181 6.03 -13.57 -6.15
C TYR A 181 6.69 -14.87 -6.61
N ILE A 182 7.71 -15.36 -5.91
CA ILE A 182 8.45 -16.60 -6.26
C ILE A 182 7.51 -17.80 -6.51
N PRO A 183 6.65 -18.22 -5.55
CA PRO A 183 5.79 -19.38 -5.77
C PRO A 183 4.78 -19.15 -6.90
N LEU A 184 4.30 -17.91 -7.07
CA LEU A 184 3.40 -17.56 -8.17
C LEU A 184 4.09 -17.77 -9.52
N ARG A 185 5.31 -17.23 -9.69
CA ARG A 185 6.12 -17.43 -10.89
C ARG A 185 6.36 -18.92 -11.14
N ASP A 186 6.80 -19.66 -10.13
CA ASP A 186 7.17 -21.06 -10.30
C ASP A 186 5.97 -21.91 -10.74
N ILE A 187 4.76 -21.59 -10.28
CA ILE A 187 3.52 -22.22 -10.77
C ILE A 187 3.30 -21.90 -12.26
N TYR A 188 3.44 -20.63 -12.67
CA TYR A 188 3.25 -20.24 -14.08
C TYR A 188 4.28 -20.84 -15.04
N GLU A 189 5.52 -21.01 -14.60
CA GLU A 189 6.59 -21.61 -15.41
C GLU A 189 6.47 -23.14 -15.53
N THR A 190 5.66 -23.77 -14.66
CA THR A 190 5.44 -25.23 -14.66
C THR A 190 4.12 -25.67 -15.30
N LEU A 191 3.30 -24.71 -15.73
CA LEU A 191 2.07 -24.91 -16.51
C LEU A 191 2.37 -25.27 -17.97
#